data_AF-A0A1B8AAX2-F1
#
_entry.id   AF-A0A1B8AAX2-F1
#
_cell.length_a   1.000
_cell.length_b   1.000
_cell.length_c   1.000
_cell.angle_alpha   90.00
_cell.angle_beta   90.00
_cell.angle_gamma   90.00
#
_symmetry.space_group_name_H-M   'P 1'
#
loop_
_entity.id
_entity.type
_entity.pdbx_description
1 polymer ?
#
loop_
_entity_poly.entity_id
_entity_poly.type
_entity_poly.pdbx_seq_one_letter_code
_entity_poly.pdbx_strand_id
1 'polypeptide(L)'
;MDFLLSKFEAAQIEYADVAFMAPCIDAGWAKLDAYYTLTERSSAYVGAIVLSPHRKWHYFDTAWEEHPEWIESNKTAVEDLWKSRYAPVAKSAESSAQSLVEKPLAKNSFLAWEDEHEDSELPTLFDEYQNYISAPRIKVKDVRRWWLEDTQQTLYPNLSKMALDLLSIPAMSAEPERLFSDTKITLQDRRNRLGIDIIEAIECIKSWSKTHNLAWVDDAELVLDTAIIGEGEQKGTSNIIPDITSNR
;
A
#
# COMPACT_ATOMS: atom_id res chain seq x y z
N MET A 1 10.06 -13.36 -2.25
CA MET A 1 11.46 -13.64 -2.65
C MET A 1 11.74 -15.13 -2.55
N ASP A 2 11.25 -15.78 -1.51
CA ASP A 2 11.47 -17.20 -1.19
C ASP A 2 11.06 -18.18 -2.29
N PHE A 3 9.97 -17.89 -3.02
CA PHE A 3 9.61 -18.69 -4.20
C PHE A 3 10.71 -18.71 -5.27
N LEU A 4 11.34 -17.56 -5.54
CA LEU A 4 12.41 -17.49 -6.53
C LEU A 4 13.66 -18.22 -6.02
N LEU A 5 14.00 -18.12 -4.73
CA LEU A 5 15.08 -18.91 -4.12
C LEU A 5 14.89 -20.41 -4.39
N SER A 6 13.72 -20.95 -4.06
CA SER A 6 13.42 -22.37 -4.30
C SER A 6 13.54 -22.79 -5.77
N LYS A 7 13.28 -21.86 -6.71
CA LYS A 7 13.42 -22.12 -8.15
C LYS A 7 14.87 -22.10 -8.60
N PHE A 8 15.70 -21.22 -8.06
CA PHE A 8 17.13 -21.20 -8.35
C PHE A 8 17.86 -22.39 -7.74
N GLU A 9 17.50 -22.81 -6.53
CA GLU A 9 18.03 -24.02 -5.89
C GLU A 9 17.68 -25.27 -6.70
N ALA A 10 16.42 -25.42 -7.11
CA ALA A 10 16.00 -26.51 -7.98
C ALA A 10 16.73 -26.47 -9.34
N ALA A 11 16.91 -25.28 -9.93
CA ALA A 11 17.60 -25.11 -11.20
C ALA A 11 19.11 -25.41 -11.10
N GLN A 12 19.76 -25.12 -9.96
CA GLN A 12 21.15 -25.51 -9.73
C GLN A 12 21.31 -27.03 -9.76
N ILE A 13 20.36 -27.79 -9.23
CA ILE A 13 20.39 -29.25 -9.25
C ILE A 13 20.09 -29.78 -10.67
N GLU A 14 19.08 -29.23 -11.33
CA GLU A 14 18.62 -29.70 -12.65
C GLU A 14 19.62 -29.43 -13.78
N TYR A 15 20.30 -28.27 -13.74
CA TYR A 15 21.20 -27.81 -14.80
C TYR A 15 22.68 -27.84 -14.41
N ALA A 16 23.04 -28.55 -13.34
CA ALA A 16 24.42 -28.65 -12.83
C ALA A 16 25.44 -29.05 -13.93
N ASP A 17 25.05 -29.98 -14.81
CA ASP A 17 25.92 -30.52 -15.86
C ASP A 17 25.90 -29.70 -17.16
N VAL A 18 25.06 -28.67 -17.26
CA VAL A 18 24.92 -27.86 -18.47
C VAL A 18 25.89 -26.68 -18.40
N ALA A 19 27.05 -26.83 -19.07
CA ALA A 19 28.17 -25.88 -19.04
C ALA A 19 27.81 -24.41 -19.32
N PHE A 20 26.74 -24.13 -20.07
CA PHE A 20 26.27 -22.77 -20.33
C PHE A 20 25.28 -22.24 -19.27
N MET A 21 24.39 -23.11 -18.77
CA MET A 21 23.31 -22.69 -17.87
C MET A 21 23.79 -22.57 -16.42
N ALA A 22 24.69 -23.44 -15.97
CA ALA A 22 25.21 -23.39 -14.60
C ALA A 22 25.81 -22.01 -14.23
N PRO A 23 26.72 -21.40 -15.03
CA PRO A 23 27.25 -20.07 -14.72
C PRO A 23 26.18 -18.96 -14.76
N CYS A 24 25.15 -19.09 -15.61
CA CYS A 24 24.06 -18.13 -15.68
C CYS A 24 23.16 -18.20 -14.44
N ILE A 25 22.89 -19.42 -13.96
CA ILE A 25 22.11 -19.67 -12.75
C ILE A 25 22.88 -19.17 -11.53
N ASP A 26 24.18 -19.44 -11.43
CA ASP A 26 25.03 -18.96 -10.34
C ASP A 26 25.09 -17.43 -10.28
N ALA A 27 25.23 -16.77 -11.44
CA ALA A 27 25.19 -15.32 -11.51
C ALA A 27 23.82 -14.75 -11.09
N GLY A 28 22.73 -15.42 -11.48
CA GLY A 28 21.37 -15.08 -11.07
C GLY A 28 21.15 -15.26 -9.56
N TRP A 29 21.64 -16.37 -9.01
CA TRP A 29 21.58 -16.68 -7.59
C TRP A 29 22.38 -15.66 -6.77
N ALA A 30 23.63 -15.34 -7.16
CA ALA A 30 24.45 -14.35 -6.48
C ALA A 30 23.79 -12.96 -6.44
N LYS A 31 23.08 -12.59 -7.51
CA LYS A 31 22.32 -11.33 -7.54
C LYS A 31 21.11 -11.39 -6.63
N LEU A 32 20.39 -12.51 -6.62
CA LEU A 32 19.22 -12.70 -5.76
C LEU A 32 19.62 -12.69 -4.28
N ASP A 33 20.67 -13.41 -3.92
CA ASP A 33 21.26 -13.44 -2.59
C ASP A 33 21.61 -12.03 -2.11
N ALA A 34 22.33 -11.25 -2.94
CA ALA A 34 22.65 -9.86 -2.63
C ALA A 34 21.39 -9.00 -2.33
N TYR A 35 20.29 -9.17 -3.08
CA TYR A 35 19.04 -8.47 -2.76
C TYR A 35 18.35 -9.02 -1.52
N TYR A 36 18.46 -10.32 -1.27
CA TYR A 36 17.90 -10.95 -0.09
C TYR A 36 18.58 -10.45 1.18
N THR A 37 19.91 -10.34 1.19
CA THR A 37 20.66 -9.74 2.32
C THR A 37 20.27 -8.28 2.57
N LEU A 38 19.86 -7.54 1.53
CA LEU A 38 19.36 -6.16 1.70
C LEU A 38 18.03 -6.12 2.45
N THR A 39 17.20 -7.18 2.35
CA THR A 39 15.93 -7.23 3.08
C THR A 39 16.12 -7.34 4.59
N GLU A 40 17.24 -7.88 5.05
CA GLU A 40 17.59 -7.95 6.49
C GLU A 40 17.86 -6.58 7.10
N ARG A 41 18.16 -5.56 6.29
CA ARG A 41 18.43 -4.19 6.79
C ARG A 41 17.22 -3.53 7.42
N SER A 42 16.01 -4.03 7.14
CA SER A 42 14.76 -3.46 7.64
C SER A 42 13.74 -4.55 7.90
N SER A 43 13.05 -4.47 9.04
CA SER A 43 11.94 -5.36 9.36
C SER A 43 10.68 -5.09 8.52
N ALA A 44 10.73 -4.19 7.53
CA ALA A 44 9.61 -3.87 6.67
C ALA A 44 9.10 -5.07 5.84
N TYR A 45 10.00 -5.89 5.29
CA TYR A 45 9.62 -7.07 4.51
C TYR A 45 8.85 -8.08 5.38
N VAL A 46 9.43 -8.44 6.52
CA VAL A 46 8.83 -9.40 7.45
C VAL A 46 7.55 -8.83 8.05
N GLY A 47 7.58 -7.57 8.49
CA GLY A 47 6.42 -6.88 9.05
C GLY A 47 5.24 -6.85 8.08
N ALA A 48 5.46 -6.55 6.80
CA ALA A 48 4.39 -6.56 5.79
C ALA A 48 3.75 -7.96 5.60
N ILE A 49 4.55 -9.03 5.66
CA ILE A 49 4.05 -10.41 5.56
C ILE A 49 3.31 -10.82 6.84
N VAL A 50 3.84 -10.48 8.02
CA VAL A 50 3.22 -10.78 9.31
C VAL A 50 1.87 -10.06 9.43
N LEU A 51 1.80 -8.80 9.02
CA LEU A 51 0.58 -7.98 9.00
C LEU A 51 -0.39 -8.37 7.88
N SER A 52 -0.08 -9.39 7.08
CA SER A 52 -1.04 -9.98 6.15
C SER A 52 -1.87 -11.08 6.83
N PRO A 53 -3.20 -10.92 6.99
CA PRO A 53 -4.06 -11.83 7.76
C PRO A 53 -4.04 -13.28 7.29
N HIS A 54 -3.71 -13.51 6.01
CA HIS A 54 -3.65 -14.85 5.42
C HIS A 54 -2.34 -15.59 5.72
N ARG A 55 -1.23 -14.87 5.88
CA ARG A 55 0.13 -15.43 5.99
C ARG A 55 0.60 -15.48 7.44
N LYS A 56 0.68 -14.31 8.10
CA LYS A 56 1.25 -14.16 9.45
C LYS A 56 2.63 -14.85 9.57
N TRP A 57 3.03 -15.25 10.78
CA TRP A 57 4.26 -15.99 11.03
C TRP A 57 4.30 -17.38 10.41
N HIS A 58 3.13 -17.98 10.13
CA HIS A 58 3.03 -19.31 9.52
C HIS A 58 3.74 -19.43 8.17
N TYR A 59 3.82 -18.31 7.42
CA TYR A 59 4.60 -18.26 6.18
C TYR A 59 6.09 -18.48 6.43
N PHE A 60 6.65 -17.88 7.49
CA PHE A 60 8.07 -18.02 7.82
C PHE A 60 8.38 -19.37 8.47
N ASP A 61 7.44 -19.94 9.23
CA ASP A 61 7.58 -21.29 9.78
C ASP A 61 7.77 -22.35 8.67
N THR A 62 7.25 -22.10 7.46
CA THR A 62 7.41 -22.98 6.29
C THR A 62 8.52 -22.54 5.35
N ALA A 63 8.70 -21.24 5.14
CA ALA A 63 9.72 -20.72 4.23
C ALA A 63 11.14 -20.79 4.82
N TRP A 64 11.28 -20.69 6.14
CA TRP A 64 12.56 -20.69 6.86
C TRP A 64 12.67 -21.88 7.83
N GLU A 65 12.09 -23.03 7.46
CA GLU A 65 12.12 -24.25 8.27
C GLU A 65 13.55 -24.68 8.66
N GLU A 66 14.52 -24.44 7.77
CA GLU A 66 15.93 -24.76 7.98
C GLU A 66 16.69 -23.71 8.82
N HIS A 67 16.10 -22.53 9.06
CA HIS A 67 16.74 -21.38 9.70
C HIS A 67 15.87 -20.77 10.82
N PRO A 68 15.63 -21.50 11.93
CA PRO A 68 14.81 -21.02 13.04
C PRO A 68 15.37 -19.74 13.69
N GLU A 69 16.69 -19.54 13.65
CA GLU A 69 17.37 -18.36 14.18
C GLU A 69 16.94 -17.07 13.47
N TRP A 70 16.62 -17.14 12.16
CA TRP A 70 16.11 -16.00 11.40
C TRP A 70 14.70 -15.64 11.86
N ILE A 71 13.86 -16.63 12.16
CA ILE A 71 12.50 -16.40 12.64
C ILE A 71 12.54 -15.66 13.98
N GLU A 72 13.37 -16.11 14.93
CA GLU A 72 13.49 -15.48 16.24
C GLU A 72 14.03 -14.05 16.15
N SER A 73 15.12 -13.84 15.39
CA SER A 73 15.70 -12.51 15.19
C SER A 73 14.68 -11.53 14.58
N ASN A 74 13.93 -11.98 13.57
CA ASN A 74 12.93 -11.15 12.93
C ASN A 74 11.69 -10.91 13.80
N LYS A 75 11.29 -11.88 14.66
CA LYS A 75 10.23 -11.66 15.66
C LYS A 75 10.59 -10.51 16.59
N THR A 76 11.81 -10.52 17.12
CA THR A 76 12.31 -9.42 17.96
C THR A 76 12.35 -8.11 17.18
N ALA A 77 12.85 -8.10 15.95
CA ALA A 77 12.94 -6.88 15.14
C ALA A 77 11.56 -6.27 14.81
N VAL A 78 10.54 -7.08 14.54
CA VAL A 78 9.16 -6.61 14.29
C VAL A 78 8.52 -6.12 15.59
N GLU A 79 8.73 -6.83 16.70
CA GLU A 79 8.26 -6.38 18.02
C GLU A 79 8.91 -5.07 18.47
N ASP A 80 10.21 -4.90 18.22
CA ASP A 80 10.94 -3.67 18.53
C ASP A 80 10.42 -2.51 17.67
N LEU A 81 10.12 -2.76 16.39
CA LEU A 81 9.50 -1.77 15.52
C LEU A 81 8.10 -1.38 16.01
N TRP A 82 7.29 -2.35 16.43
CA TRP A 82 5.99 -2.11 17.06
C TRP A 82 6.15 -1.25 18.32
N LYS A 83 6.94 -1.70 19.29
CA LYS A 83 7.15 -1.04 20.60
C LYS A 83 7.73 0.37 20.47
N SER A 84 8.63 0.59 19.50
CA SER A 84 9.33 1.87 19.35
C SER A 84 8.53 2.94 18.62
N ARG A 85 7.66 2.57 17.68
CA ARG A 85 7.00 3.53 16.77
C ARG A 85 5.49 3.58 16.87
N TYR A 86 4.84 2.47 17.25
CA TYR A 86 3.39 2.32 17.08
C TYR A 86 2.66 1.87 18.34
N ALA A 87 3.31 1.13 19.24
CA ALA A 87 2.72 0.77 20.51
C ALA A 87 2.21 2.03 21.22
N PRO A 88 1.08 1.96 21.93
CA PRO A 88 0.53 3.08 22.66
C PRO A 88 1.49 3.48 23.78
N VAL A 89 2.50 4.28 23.45
CA VAL A 89 3.22 5.07 24.42
C VAL A 89 2.16 5.99 24.98
N ALA A 90 1.87 5.88 26.28
CA ALA A 90 1.10 6.85 27.03
C ALA A 90 1.76 8.24 26.87
N LYS A 91 1.44 8.92 25.78
CA LYS A 91 1.86 10.27 25.45
C LYS A 91 0.61 10.99 25.00
N SER A 92 -0.02 11.61 25.99
CA SER A 92 -0.59 12.94 25.92
C SER A 92 0.13 13.78 24.84
N ALA A 93 -0.45 13.83 23.64
CA ALA A 93 -0.31 14.89 22.66
C ALA A 93 -1.20 14.56 21.44
N GLU A 94 -2.24 15.38 21.27
CA GLU A 94 -2.92 15.65 19.98
C GLU A 94 -3.88 14.53 19.49
N SER A 95 -5.16 14.47 19.87
CA SER A 95 -6.20 15.51 19.86
C SER A 95 -6.33 16.36 18.59
N SER A 96 -5.57 16.10 17.50
CA SER A 96 -5.69 16.91 16.27
C SER A 96 -6.27 16.18 15.06
N ALA A 97 -6.49 14.87 15.10
CA ALA A 97 -7.10 14.13 13.99
C ALA A 97 -8.50 13.55 14.31
N GLN A 98 -8.90 13.54 15.58
CA GLN A 98 -10.25 13.11 16.00
C GLN A 98 -11.33 14.19 15.76
N SER A 99 -10.98 15.38 15.27
CA SER A 99 -11.97 16.46 15.03
C SER A 99 -12.48 16.54 13.59
N LEU A 100 -12.13 15.61 12.69
CA LEU A 100 -12.59 15.63 11.29
C LEU A 100 -13.55 14.49 10.93
N VAL A 101 -13.89 13.61 11.87
CA VAL A 101 -15.03 12.72 11.73
C VAL A 101 -16.13 13.28 12.62
N GLU A 102 -17.02 14.09 12.04
CA GLU A 102 -18.30 14.39 12.69
C GLU A 102 -18.99 13.05 12.97
N LYS A 103 -18.95 12.60 14.23
CA LYS A 103 -19.75 11.46 14.69
C LYS A 103 -21.19 11.81 14.29
N PRO A 104 -21.86 11.01 13.44
CA PRO A 104 -23.17 11.40 12.92
C PRO A 104 -24.10 11.62 14.11
N LEU A 105 -24.69 12.81 14.19
CA LEU A 105 -25.60 13.20 15.27
C LEU A 105 -26.65 12.08 15.44
N ALA A 106 -26.64 11.44 16.62
CA ALA A 106 -27.53 10.32 16.91
C ALA A 106 -28.98 10.72 16.60
N LYS A 107 -29.60 10.04 15.62
CA LYS A 107 -30.90 10.44 15.08
C LYS A 107 -32.06 10.26 16.07
N ASN A 108 -31.88 9.46 17.12
CA ASN A 108 -32.89 9.10 18.12
C ASN A 108 -32.32 9.01 19.53
N SER A 109 -33.15 9.27 20.55
CA SER A 109 -32.78 9.22 21.98
C SER A 109 -32.27 7.85 22.45
N PHE A 110 -32.69 6.76 21.77
CA PHE A 110 -32.20 5.41 22.06
C PHE A 110 -30.73 5.22 21.65
N LEU A 111 -30.32 5.73 20.47
CA LEU A 111 -28.93 5.66 20.01
C LEU A 111 -28.01 6.52 20.87
N ALA A 112 -28.51 7.66 21.38
CA ALA A 112 -27.77 8.48 22.34
C ALA A 112 -27.58 7.77 23.69
N TRP A 113 -28.60 7.06 24.17
CA TRP A 113 -28.50 6.25 25.38
C TRP A 113 -27.53 5.07 25.22
N GLU A 114 -27.54 4.42 24.04
CA GLU A 114 -26.63 3.32 23.71
C GLU A 114 -25.18 3.79 23.60
N ASP A 115 -24.92 4.95 23.00
CA ASP A 115 -23.57 5.55 22.92
C ASP A 115 -23.07 6.06 24.28
N GLU A 116 -23.97 6.46 25.19
CA GLU A 116 -23.66 6.80 26.59
C GLU A 116 -23.38 5.56 27.47
N HIS A 117 -23.90 4.40 27.09
CA HIS A 117 -23.76 3.13 27.84
C HIS A 117 -22.84 2.12 27.14
N GLU A 118 -22.32 2.44 25.96
CA GLU A 118 -21.25 1.69 25.33
C GLU A 118 -19.99 1.89 26.17
N ASP A 119 -19.53 0.82 26.81
CA ASP A 119 -18.24 0.77 27.50
C ASP A 119 -17.13 1.11 26.48
N SER A 120 -16.79 2.39 26.37
CA SER A 120 -15.74 2.92 25.46
C SER A 120 -14.34 2.43 25.79
N GLU A 121 -14.18 1.64 26.84
CA GLU A 121 -12.89 1.09 27.25
C GLU A 121 -12.80 -0.37 26.83
N LEU A 122 -12.58 -0.60 25.53
CA LEU A 122 -11.78 -1.76 25.14
C LEU A 122 -10.51 -1.72 25.99
N PRO A 123 -10.15 -2.79 26.74
CA PRO A 123 -9.05 -2.74 27.69
C PRO A 123 -7.79 -2.20 27.03
N THR A 124 -7.41 -0.97 27.37
CA THR A 124 -6.20 -0.26 26.89
C THR A 124 -4.89 -0.94 27.30
N LEU A 125 -5.00 -2.08 28.00
CA LEU A 125 -3.93 -2.92 28.51
C LEU A 125 -3.61 -4.13 27.62
N PHE A 126 -4.38 -4.40 26.56
CA PHE A 126 -4.06 -5.52 25.68
C PHE A 126 -3.08 -5.11 24.57
N ASP A 127 -2.01 -5.88 24.40
CA ASP A 127 -1.08 -5.68 23.30
C ASP A 127 -1.78 -6.06 21.98
N GLU A 128 -2.20 -5.05 21.21
CA GLU A 128 -2.88 -5.19 19.91
C GLU A 128 -2.13 -6.16 18.99
N TYR A 129 -0.79 -6.13 19.02
CA TYR A 129 0.07 -6.99 18.21
C TYR A 129 -0.07 -8.47 18.60
N GLN A 130 -0.06 -8.79 19.89
CA GLN A 130 -0.22 -10.17 20.38
C GLN A 130 -1.63 -10.69 20.12
N ASN A 131 -2.64 -9.82 20.22
CA ASN A 131 -4.02 -10.16 19.82
C ASN A 131 -4.09 -10.56 18.34
N TYR A 132 -3.52 -9.73 17.48
CA TYR A 132 -3.56 -9.96 16.05
C TYR A 132 -2.80 -11.22 15.65
N ILE A 133 -1.66 -11.51 16.28
CA ILE A 133 -0.89 -12.73 15.99
C ILE A 133 -1.67 -13.99 16.42
N SER A 134 -2.31 -13.95 17.58
CA SER A 134 -3.08 -15.08 18.11
C SER A 134 -4.41 -15.31 17.37
N ALA A 135 -4.97 -14.28 16.73
CA ALA A 135 -6.19 -14.40 15.94
C ALA A 135 -6.04 -15.41 14.77
N PRO A 136 -7.14 -16.07 14.35
CA PRO A 136 -7.10 -17.01 13.22
C PRO A 136 -6.66 -16.34 11.92
N ARG A 137 -6.11 -17.13 11.00
CA ARG A 137 -5.72 -16.66 9.66
C ARG A 137 -6.96 -16.50 8.78
N ILE A 138 -7.11 -15.33 8.16
CA ILE A 138 -8.25 -15.01 7.30
C ILE A 138 -7.74 -14.87 5.87
N LYS A 139 -8.39 -15.57 4.93
CA LYS A 139 -8.09 -15.43 3.49
C LYS A 139 -8.66 -14.11 3.00
N VAL A 140 -7.79 -13.16 2.70
CA VAL A 140 -8.15 -11.84 2.18
C VAL A 140 -7.48 -11.64 0.82
N LYS A 141 -8.24 -11.08 -0.15
CA LYS A 141 -7.70 -10.72 -1.47
C LYS A 141 -6.81 -9.48 -1.39
N ASP A 142 -7.33 -8.42 -0.79
CA ASP A 142 -6.65 -7.13 -0.64
C ASP A 142 -6.35 -6.84 0.83
N VAL A 143 -5.11 -7.09 1.25
CA VAL A 143 -4.66 -6.89 2.65
C VAL A 143 -4.83 -5.43 3.08
N ARG A 144 -4.51 -4.47 2.21
CA ARG A 144 -4.66 -3.03 2.51
C ARG A 144 -6.11 -2.63 2.78
N ARG A 145 -7.06 -3.15 1.97
CA ARG A 145 -8.49 -2.85 2.15
C ARG A 145 -9.03 -3.41 3.45
N TRP A 146 -8.50 -4.55 3.90
CA TRP A 146 -8.89 -5.16 5.16
C TRP A 146 -8.45 -4.33 6.37
N TRP A 147 -7.23 -3.77 6.36
CA TRP A 147 -6.80 -2.83 7.41
C TRP A 147 -7.52 -1.48 7.37
N LEU A 148 -8.12 -1.12 6.22
CA LEU A 148 -8.95 0.07 6.06
C LEU A 148 -10.40 -0.14 6.50
N GLU A 149 -10.82 -1.36 6.80
CA GLU A 149 -12.18 -1.65 7.23
C GLU A 149 -12.42 -1.12 8.65
N ASP A 150 -13.54 -0.42 8.88
CA ASP A 150 -13.85 0.24 10.15
C ASP A 150 -13.77 -0.74 11.34
N THR A 151 -14.23 -1.98 11.15
CA THR A 151 -14.17 -3.03 12.18
C THR A 151 -12.74 -3.30 12.65
N GLN A 152 -11.76 -3.30 11.73
CA GLN A 152 -10.36 -3.55 12.06
C GLN A 152 -9.69 -2.30 12.63
N GLN A 153 -10.06 -1.11 12.17
CA GLN A 153 -9.54 0.14 12.74
C GLN A 153 -10.00 0.36 14.18
N THR A 154 -11.25 -0.03 14.52
CA THR A 154 -11.74 0.03 15.89
C THR A 154 -11.07 -1.00 16.79
N LEU A 155 -10.84 -2.22 16.30
CA LEU A 155 -10.18 -3.29 17.07
C LEU A 155 -8.66 -3.09 17.22
N TYR A 156 -8.03 -2.46 16.23
CA TYR A 156 -6.58 -2.35 16.08
C TYR A 156 -6.17 -0.93 15.64
N PRO A 157 -6.39 0.10 16.47
CA PRO A 157 -6.21 1.50 16.08
C PRO A 157 -4.75 1.89 15.81
N ASN A 158 -3.78 1.27 16.49
CA ASN A 158 -2.36 1.58 16.30
C ASN A 158 -1.69 0.59 15.35
N LEU A 159 -2.07 -0.68 15.43
CA LEU A 159 -1.54 -1.73 14.56
C LEU A 159 -1.97 -1.54 13.10
N SER A 160 -3.17 -1.03 12.84
CA SER A 160 -3.61 -0.67 11.48
C SER A 160 -2.73 0.40 10.83
N LYS A 161 -2.26 1.40 11.59
CA LYS A 161 -1.31 2.42 11.10
C LYS A 161 0.01 1.78 10.68
N MET A 162 0.59 0.94 11.53
CA MET A 162 1.81 0.18 11.22
C MET A 162 1.64 -0.68 9.96
N ALA A 163 0.49 -1.35 9.83
CA ALA A 163 0.19 -2.18 8.68
C ALA A 163 0.07 -1.36 7.40
N LEU A 164 -0.63 -0.22 7.43
CA LEU A 164 -0.77 0.65 6.27
C LEU A 164 0.57 1.26 5.86
N ASP A 165 1.38 1.71 6.81
CA ASP A 165 2.71 2.26 6.54
C ASP A 165 3.60 1.22 5.85
N LEU A 166 3.67 -0.01 6.39
CA LEU A 166 4.49 -1.06 5.79
C LEU A 166 3.95 -1.59 4.46
N LEU A 167 2.63 -1.73 4.31
CA LEU A 167 1.99 -2.23 3.09
C LEU A 167 1.91 -1.17 1.97
N SER A 168 2.14 0.10 2.31
CA SER A 168 2.21 1.20 1.33
C SER A 168 3.56 1.24 0.60
N ILE A 169 4.60 0.63 1.17
CA ILE A 169 5.93 0.60 0.57
C ILE A 169 5.86 -0.20 -0.75
N PRO A 170 6.23 0.40 -1.89
CA PRO A 170 6.23 -0.31 -3.17
C PRO A 170 7.28 -1.42 -3.14
N ALA A 171 6.91 -2.60 -3.63
CA ALA A 171 7.80 -3.75 -3.66
C ALA A 171 8.96 -3.61 -4.67
N MET A 172 8.88 -2.66 -5.60
CA MET A 172 9.84 -2.46 -6.68
C MET A 172 10.00 -0.98 -7.01
N SER A 173 11.21 -0.58 -7.38
CA SER A 173 11.52 0.76 -7.90
C SER A 173 11.00 1.01 -9.32
N ALA A 174 10.25 0.09 -9.93
CA ALA A 174 9.80 0.23 -11.31
C ALA A 174 8.87 1.44 -11.52
N GLU A 175 8.03 1.77 -10.54
CA GLU A 175 7.18 2.97 -10.60
C GLU A 175 8.00 4.26 -10.58
N PRO A 176 8.90 4.49 -9.60
CA PRO A 176 9.76 5.67 -9.64
C PRO A 176 10.73 5.68 -10.84
N GLU A 177 11.23 4.53 -11.30
CA GLU A 177 12.06 4.44 -12.51
C GLU A 177 11.29 4.82 -13.78
N ARG A 178 10.01 4.43 -13.88
CA ARG A 178 9.13 4.88 -14.97
C ARG A 178 8.94 6.39 -14.92
N LEU A 179 8.67 6.94 -13.73
CA LEU A 179 8.58 8.40 -13.54
C LEU A 179 9.89 9.10 -13.94
N PHE A 180 11.05 8.54 -13.61
CA PHE A 180 12.35 9.09 -14.00
C PHE A 180 12.65 8.95 -15.50
N SER A 181 12.10 7.92 -16.14
CA SER A 181 12.21 7.74 -17.59
C SER A 181 11.31 8.73 -18.33
N ASP A 182 10.11 8.96 -17.82
CA ASP A 182 9.15 9.92 -18.39
C ASP A 182 9.62 11.37 -18.19
N THR A 183 10.16 11.71 -17.02
CA THR A 183 10.79 13.02 -16.78
C THR A 183 11.94 13.29 -17.73
N LYS A 184 12.73 12.27 -18.11
CA LYS A 184 13.79 12.42 -19.10
C LYS A 184 13.22 12.84 -20.47
N ILE A 185 12.02 12.38 -20.83
CA ILE A 185 11.32 12.82 -22.05
C ILE A 185 10.84 14.27 -21.89
N THR A 186 10.35 14.65 -20.71
CA THR A 186 9.99 16.05 -20.40
C THR A 186 11.19 16.99 -20.52
N LEU A 187 12.36 16.53 -20.07
CA LEU A 187 13.64 17.24 -20.07
C LEU A 187 14.42 17.02 -21.39
N GLN A 188 13.75 17.09 -22.54
CA GLN A 188 14.41 17.04 -23.84
C GLN A 188 15.57 18.07 -23.92
N ASP A 189 16.57 17.75 -24.74
CA ASP A 189 17.85 18.48 -24.88
C ASP A 189 17.74 19.95 -25.35
N ARG A 190 16.52 20.43 -25.64
CA ARG A 190 16.19 21.83 -25.97
C ARG A 190 15.43 22.58 -24.86
N ARG A 191 15.04 21.89 -23.77
CA ARG A 191 14.23 22.39 -22.63
C ARG A 191 15.02 22.36 -21.30
N ASN A 192 16.32 22.58 -21.38
CA ASN A 192 17.33 22.45 -20.32
C ASN A 192 17.45 23.71 -19.42
N ARG A 193 16.55 24.69 -19.55
CA ARG A 193 16.49 25.91 -18.70
C ARG A 193 15.37 25.87 -17.65
N LEU A 194 14.72 24.74 -17.45
CA LEU A 194 13.73 24.57 -16.39
C LEU A 194 14.45 24.39 -15.03
N GLY A 195 14.01 25.15 -14.03
CA GLY A 195 14.47 24.95 -12.65
C GLY A 195 13.93 23.65 -12.07
N ILE A 196 14.62 23.10 -11.06
CA ILE A 196 14.24 21.83 -10.42
C ILE A 196 12.82 21.88 -9.83
N ASP A 197 12.46 22.99 -9.20
CA ASP A 197 11.14 23.23 -8.60
C ASP A 197 10.01 23.14 -9.64
N ILE A 198 10.26 23.60 -10.86
CA ILE A 198 9.28 23.58 -11.96
C ILE A 198 9.12 22.16 -12.47
N ILE A 199 10.22 21.40 -12.57
CA ILE A 199 10.17 19.99 -13.00
C ILE A 199 9.40 19.16 -11.99
N GLU A 200 9.67 19.35 -10.69
CA GLU A 200 8.92 18.70 -9.61
C GLU A 200 7.42 19.01 -9.70
N ALA A 201 7.05 20.29 -9.82
CA ALA A 201 5.65 20.70 -9.95
C ALA A 201 4.96 20.07 -11.18
N ILE A 202 5.63 20.02 -12.33
CA ILE A 202 5.09 19.42 -13.56
C ILE A 202 4.80 17.93 -13.35
N GLU A 203 5.70 17.20 -12.72
CA GLU A 203 5.52 15.76 -12.50
C GLU A 203 4.50 15.45 -11.42
N CYS A 204 4.42 16.26 -10.35
CA CYS A 204 3.31 16.18 -9.39
C CYS A 204 1.96 16.39 -10.08
N ILE A 205 1.84 17.41 -10.92
CA ILE A 205 0.61 17.70 -11.67
C ILE A 205 0.27 16.55 -12.63
N LYS A 206 1.26 15.97 -13.32
CA LYS A 206 1.05 14.79 -14.18
C LYS A 206 0.59 13.55 -13.40
N SER A 207 1.12 13.35 -12.19
CA SER A 207 0.74 12.22 -11.33
C SER A 207 -0.69 12.38 -10.80
N TRP A 208 -1.06 13.60 -10.38
CA TRP A 208 -2.39 13.91 -9.85
C TRP A 208 -3.45 14.03 -10.94
N SER A 209 -3.07 14.52 -12.12
CA SER A 209 -3.93 14.48 -13.30
C SER A 209 -4.05 13.03 -13.76
N LYS A 210 -5.26 12.51 -13.89
CA LYS A 210 -5.54 11.11 -14.29
C LYS A 210 -5.01 10.74 -15.68
N THR A 211 -4.37 11.68 -16.39
CA THR A 211 -3.82 11.53 -17.73
C THR A 211 -2.30 11.57 -17.64
N HIS A 212 -1.63 10.43 -17.74
CA HIS A 212 -0.17 10.36 -17.93
C HIS A 212 0.20 10.85 -19.36
N ASN A 213 0.00 12.13 -19.63
CA ASN A 213 0.53 12.83 -20.79
C ASN A 213 0.39 14.34 -20.59
N LEU A 214 1.50 15.08 -20.51
CA LEU A 214 1.46 16.52 -20.71
C LEU A 214 2.65 16.97 -21.56
N ALA A 215 2.45 16.98 -22.87
CA ALA A 215 3.29 17.66 -23.85
C ALA A 215 2.77 19.07 -24.22
N TRP A 216 1.52 19.39 -23.87
CA TRP A 216 0.81 20.61 -24.27
C TRP A 216 -0.28 20.94 -23.24
N VAL A 217 -0.12 22.04 -22.50
CA VAL A 217 -1.29 22.87 -22.18
C VAL A 217 -1.55 23.68 -23.45
N ASP A 218 -2.51 23.21 -24.22
CA ASP A 218 -3.59 23.90 -24.93
C ASP A 218 -4.45 22.71 -25.40
N ASP A 219 -5.66 22.46 -24.90
CA ASP A 219 -6.67 23.38 -24.39
C ASP A 219 -6.99 23.17 -22.90
N ALA A 220 -7.22 24.29 -22.23
CA ALA A 220 -7.88 24.37 -20.92
C ALA A 220 -9.16 23.51 -20.92
N GLU A 221 -9.47 22.77 -19.86
CA GLU A 221 -9.88 23.35 -18.58
C GLU A 221 -9.41 22.52 -17.38
N LEU A 222 -8.63 23.17 -16.52
CA LEU A 222 -8.64 22.90 -15.10
C LEU A 222 -10.01 23.31 -14.54
N VAL A 223 -10.92 22.37 -14.35
CA VAL A 223 -11.98 22.55 -13.35
C VAL A 223 -11.68 21.62 -12.18
N LEU A 224 -10.96 22.18 -11.22
CA LEU A 224 -10.99 21.68 -9.86
C LEU A 224 -12.21 22.31 -9.20
N ASP A 225 -13.29 21.54 -9.05
CA ASP A 225 -14.27 21.77 -7.99
C ASP A 225 -14.95 20.45 -7.62
N THR A 226 -14.39 19.78 -6.61
CA THR A 226 -14.93 18.54 -6.03
C THR A 226 -16.09 18.79 -5.05
N ALA A 227 -16.79 19.93 -5.17
CA ALA A 227 -17.81 20.37 -4.22
C ALA A 227 -19.26 19.94 -4.57
N ILE A 228 -19.53 19.32 -5.72
CA ILE A 228 -20.90 18.89 -6.09
C ILE A 228 -20.97 17.36 -6.11
N ILE A 229 -20.67 16.74 -4.97
CA ILE A 229 -21.20 15.42 -4.63
C ILE A 229 -22.67 15.67 -4.27
N GLY A 230 -23.57 15.56 -5.25
CA GLY A 230 -24.98 15.89 -5.10
C GLY A 230 -25.84 15.04 -6.01
N GLU A 231 -26.62 14.19 -5.37
CA GLU A 231 -27.74 13.36 -5.82
C GLU A 231 -28.51 13.83 -7.07
N GLY A 232 -29.05 12.89 -7.86
CA GLY A 232 -30.15 13.24 -8.77
C GLY A 232 -30.38 12.30 -9.95
N GLU A 233 -31.33 11.40 -9.76
CA GLU A 233 -31.98 10.52 -10.74
C GLU A 233 -32.56 11.16 -12.03
N GLN A 234 -32.64 10.30 -13.07
CA GLN A 234 -33.76 10.07 -14.01
C GLN A 234 -33.93 10.85 -15.36
N LYS A 235 -33.94 10.02 -16.43
CA LYS A 235 -34.89 9.87 -17.56
C LYS A 235 -35.29 11.06 -18.48
N GLY A 236 -35.37 10.73 -19.78
CA GLY A 236 -36.40 11.25 -20.71
C GLY A 236 -35.85 11.88 -21.99
N THR A 237 -35.73 11.13 -23.09
CA THR A 237 -36.65 11.08 -24.25
C THR A 237 -36.75 12.31 -25.16
N SER A 238 -36.48 12.06 -26.45
CA SER A 238 -37.09 12.70 -27.63
C SER A 238 -36.62 14.15 -27.92
N ASN A 239 -36.48 14.67 -29.14
CA ASN A 239 -37.10 14.39 -30.43
C ASN A 239 -36.36 15.21 -31.51
N ILE A 240 -36.30 14.67 -32.74
CA ILE A 240 -36.64 15.31 -34.05
C ILE A 240 -35.83 16.59 -34.42
N ILE A 241 -35.17 16.65 -35.58
CA ILE A 241 -35.72 17.20 -36.85
C ILE A 241 -34.87 16.72 -38.05
N PRO A 242 -35.50 16.46 -39.22
CA PRO A 242 -34.89 15.88 -40.42
C PRO A 242 -34.31 16.95 -41.36
N ASP A 243 -33.54 16.54 -42.37
CA ASP A 243 -33.67 17.21 -43.66
C ASP A 243 -33.38 16.29 -44.85
N ILE A 244 -34.23 16.46 -45.87
CA ILE A 244 -34.43 15.62 -47.03
C ILE A 244 -33.98 16.40 -48.28
N THR A 245 -33.44 15.66 -49.25
CA THR A 245 -33.30 15.96 -50.69
C THR A 245 -32.28 17.00 -51.17
N SER A 246 -31.41 16.60 -52.11
CA SER A 246 -31.76 16.64 -53.54
C SER A 246 -30.71 15.98 -54.46
N ASN A 247 -31.24 15.21 -55.40
CA ASN A 247 -30.66 14.52 -56.56
C ASN A 247 -29.49 15.19 -57.29
N ARG A 248 -28.50 14.39 -57.71
CA ARG A 248 -28.40 13.86 -59.09
C ARG A 248 -27.46 12.65 -59.16
#